data_AF-A0AB73JK29-F1
#
_entry.id   AF-A0AB73JK29-F1
#
_cell.length_a   1.000
_cell.length_b   1.000
_cell.length_c   1.000
_cell.angle_alpha   90.00
_cell.angle_beta   90.00
_cell.angle_gamma   90.00
#
_symmetry.space_group_name_H-M   'P 1'
#
loop_
_entity.id
_entity.type
_entity.pdbx_description
1 polymer ?
#
loop_
_entity_poly.entity_id
_entity_poly.type
_entity_poly.pdbx_seq_one_letter_code
_entity_poly.pdbx_strand_id
1 'polypeptide(L)'
;MGYLKRIGMCISLLIVIIFVTSCGGGNKITGDSKEAQIKKSFAKTLDMYPIKNLEDLYDKEGYRDGEFKKGDKGTWVVRSEMIIQPKGESLTSRG
;
A
#
# COMPACT_ATOMS: atom_id res chain seq x y z
N MET A 1 52.74 6.38 -25.06
CA MET A 1 52.18 6.58 -23.70
C MET A 1 50.93 7.47 -23.64
N GLY A 2 50.70 8.43 -24.56
CA GLY A 2 49.52 9.31 -24.50
C GLY A 2 48.17 8.64 -24.79
N TYR A 3 48.14 7.63 -25.68
CA TYR A 3 46.90 6.95 -26.10
C TYR A 3 46.26 6.09 -25.00
N LEU A 4 47.05 5.29 -24.27
CA LEU A 4 46.56 4.52 -23.11
C LEU A 4 46.03 5.43 -21.99
N LYS A 5 46.68 6.57 -21.75
CA LYS A 5 46.22 7.56 -20.77
C LYS A 5 44.88 8.18 -21.17
N ARG A 6 44.68 8.42 -22.48
CA ARG A 6 43.41 8.92 -23.05
C ARG A 6 42.28 7.88 -22.97
N ILE A 7 42.58 6.61 -23.24
CA ILE A 7 41.62 5.50 -23.10
C ILE A 7 41.22 5.30 -21.64
N GLY A 8 42.18 5.30 -20.70
CA GLY A 8 41.89 5.16 -19.27
C GLY A 8 41.00 6.29 -18.74
N MET A 9 41.22 7.53 -19.21
CA MET A 9 40.33 8.66 -18.91
C MET A 9 38.92 8.47 -19.50
N CYS A 10 38.78 7.95 -20.71
CA CYS A 10 37.47 7.67 -21.29
C CYS A 10 36.71 6.57 -20.52
N ILE A 11 37.39 5.48 -20.12
CA ILE A 11 36.77 4.38 -19.37
C ILE A 11 36.32 4.84 -17.98
N SER A 12 37.15 5.63 -17.28
CA SER A 12 36.76 6.20 -15.98
C SER A 12 35.57 7.15 -16.07
N LEU A 13 35.48 7.96 -17.14
CA LEU A 13 34.33 8.83 -17.38
C LEU A 13 33.04 8.04 -17.62
N LEU A 14 33.09 6.94 -18.37
CA LEU A 14 31.95 6.05 -18.60
C LEU A 14 31.45 5.41 -17.31
N ILE A 15 32.36 5.00 -16.42
CA ILE A 15 32.00 4.46 -15.10
C ILE A 15 31.26 5.53 -14.27
N VAL A 16 31.76 6.77 -14.23
CA VAL A 16 31.08 7.87 -13.53
C VAL A 16 29.68 8.15 -14.10
N ILE A 17 29.49 8.11 -15.41
CA ILE A 17 28.18 8.29 -16.05
C ILE A 17 27.20 7.17 -15.64
N ILE A 18 27.67 5.93 -15.53
CA ILE A 18 26.87 4.79 -15.06
C ILE A 18 26.47 4.97 -13.59
N PHE A 19 27.40 5.44 -12.74
CA PHE A 19 27.09 5.72 -11.33
C PHE A 19 26.12 6.91 -11.16
N VAL A 20 26.24 7.95 -11.98
CA VAL A 20 25.33 9.12 -11.95
C VAL A 20 23.93 8.78 -12.47
N THR A 21 23.82 7.94 -13.51
CA THR A 21 22.50 7.48 -14.01
C THR A 21 21.85 6.43 -13.10
N SER A 22 22.64 5.64 -12.37
CA SER A 22 22.15 4.70 -11.34
C SER A 22 21.67 5.41 -10.06
N CYS A 23 22.19 6.60 -9.75
CA CYS A 23 21.76 7.43 -8.61
C CYS A 23 20.49 8.27 -8.90
N GLY A 24 19.75 7.96 -9.97
CA GLY A 24 18.53 8.67 -10.38
C GLY A 24 17.25 7.82 -10.37
N GLY A 25 17.35 6.53 -10.01
CA GLY A 25 16.22 5.61 -9.90
C GLY A 25 15.56 5.60 -8.52
N GLY A 26 15.81 6.61 -7.69
CA GLY A 26 15.07 6.80 -6.46
C GLY A 26 13.65 7.17 -6.82
N ASN A 27 12.75 6.19 -6.74
CA ASN A 27 11.30 6.35 -6.78
C ASN A 27 10.91 7.73 -6.25
N LYS A 28 10.74 8.70 -7.14
CA LYS A 28 9.91 9.85 -6.85
C LYS A 28 8.54 9.23 -6.70
N ILE A 29 8.20 8.92 -5.46
CA ILE A 29 6.83 8.73 -5.05
C ILE A 29 6.21 10.12 -5.24
N THR A 30 5.92 10.48 -6.49
CA THR A 30 5.07 11.62 -6.83
C THR A 30 3.73 11.37 -6.13
N GLY A 31 3.03 12.42 -5.73
CA GLY A 31 1.75 12.30 -5.01
C GLY A 31 0.80 11.28 -5.64
N ASP A 32 0.82 11.19 -6.97
CA ASP A 32 0.07 10.24 -7.81
C ASP A 32 0.32 8.77 -7.45
N SER A 33 1.55 8.39 -7.05
CA SER A 33 1.90 7.01 -6.67
C SER A 33 1.30 6.61 -5.33
N LYS A 34 1.25 7.54 -4.35
CA LYS A 34 0.57 7.29 -3.07
C LYS A 34 -0.94 7.28 -3.25
N GLU A 35 -1.49 8.19 -4.03
CA GLU A 35 -2.92 8.23 -4.34
C GLU A 35 -3.39 6.92 -5.00
N ALA A 36 -2.64 6.42 -5.99
CA ALA A 36 -2.95 5.15 -6.63
C ALA A 36 -2.90 3.97 -5.65
N GLN A 37 -1.91 3.93 -4.75
CA GLN A 37 -1.82 2.90 -3.71
C GLN A 37 -2.99 2.98 -2.72
N ILE A 38 -3.39 4.19 -2.32
CA ILE A 38 -4.53 4.43 -1.44
C ILE A 38 -5.83 3.97 -2.10
N LYS A 39 -6.07 4.34 -3.36
CA LYS A 39 -7.25 3.90 -4.11
C LYS A 39 -7.31 2.38 -4.22
N LYS A 40 -6.17 1.73 -4.49
CA LYS A 40 -6.08 0.27 -4.56
C LYS A 40 -6.37 -0.42 -3.23
N SER A 41 -5.91 0.13 -2.10
CA SER A 41 -6.20 -0.44 -0.79
C SER A 41 -7.68 -0.32 -0.41
N PHE A 42 -8.32 0.82 -0.70
CA PHE A 42 -9.77 1.00 -0.51
C PHE A 42 -10.58 0.07 -1.42
N ALA A 43 -10.20 -0.07 -2.70
CA ALA A 43 -10.89 -0.96 -3.62
C ALA A 43 -10.91 -2.41 -3.11
N LYS A 44 -9.82 -2.91 -2.53
CA LYS A 44 -9.77 -4.27 -1.94
C LYS A 44 -10.81 -4.46 -0.83
N THR A 45 -11.03 -3.44 0.00
CA THR A 45 -12.04 -3.50 1.07
C THR A 45 -13.46 -3.40 0.50
N LEU A 46 -13.68 -2.55 -0.51
CA LEU A 46 -15.00 -2.32 -1.11
C LEU A 46 -15.47 -3.48 -1.99
N ASP A 47 -14.55 -4.19 -2.65
CA ASP A 47 -14.83 -5.35 -3.51
C ASP A 47 -15.45 -6.53 -2.75
N MET A 48 -15.35 -6.54 -1.41
CA MET A 48 -16.00 -7.54 -0.57
C MET A 48 -17.52 -7.36 -0.52
N TYR A 49 -18.04 -6.14 -0.75
CA TYR A 49 -19.46 -5.87 -0.62
C TYR A 49 -20.22 -6.17 -1.92
N PRO A 50 -21.45 -6.72 -1.84
CA PRO A 50 -22.15 -7.11 -0.61
C PRO A 50 -21.81 -8.53 -0.15
N ILE A 51 -21.57 -8.72 1.16
CA ILE A 51 -21.62 -10.03 1.80
C ILE A 51 -23.01 -10.21 2.38
N LYS A 52 -23.87 -10.95 1.67
CA LYS A 52 -25.28 -11.13 2.06
C LYS A 52 -25.44 -12.14 3.19
N ASN A 53 -24.65 -13.22 3.17
CA ASN A 53 -24.61 -14.22 4.22
C ASN A 53 -23.34 -14.05 5.05
N LEU A 54 -23.48 -13.83 6.36
CA LEU A 54 -22.35 -13.68 7.26
C LEU A 54 -21.56 -14.99 7.43
N GLU A 55 -22.18 -16.15 7.18
CA GLU A 55 -21.48 -17.43 7.23
C GLU A 55 -20.41 -17.56 6.14
N ASP A 56 -20.56 -16.85 5.02
CA ASP A 56 -19.55 -16.80 3.95
C ASP A 56 -18.20 -16.23 4.45
N LEU A 57 -18.18 -15.55 5.61
CA LEU A 57 -16.95 -15.05 6.24
C LEU A 57 -16.10 -16.17 6.85
N TYR A 58 -16.66 -17.32 7.19
CA TYR A 58 -15.89 -18.45 7.76
C TYR A 58 -14.90 -19.03 6.74
N ASP A 59 -15.25 -18.96 5.45
CA ASP A 59 -14.43 -19.46 4.35
C ASP A 59 -13.51 -18.38 3.74
N LYS A 60 -13.61 -17.13 4.21
CA LYS A 60 -12.82 -16.01 3.69
C LYS A 60 -11.56 -15.77 4.54
N GLU A 61 -10.41 -15.81 3.89
CA GLU A 61 -9.13 -15.42 4.50
C GLU A 61 -8.83 -13.93 4.27
N GLY A 62 -8.55 -13.21 5.35
CA GLY A 62 -8.19 -11.79 5.33
C GLY A 62 -6.69 -11.53 5.16
N TYR A 63 -6.29 -10.27 5.39
CA TYR A 63 -4.87 -9.94 5.52
C TYR A 63 -4.29 -10.55 6.80
N ARG A 64 -3.06 -11.06 6.72
CA ARG A 64 -2.33 -11.68 7.83
C ARG A 64 -0.97 -11.02 7.99
N ASP A 65 -0.66 -10.60 9.19
CA ASP A 65 0.64 -10.04 9.58
C ASP A 65 1.34 -10.92 10.63
N GLY A 66 2.39 -10.38 11.26
CA GLY A 66 3.19 -11.08 12.26
C GLY A 66 2.47 -11.38 13.57
N GLU A 67 1.29 -10.80 13.81
CA GLU A 67 0.54 -10.99 15.07
C GLU A 67 -0.28 -12.29 15.06
N PHE A 68 -0.46 -12.91 13.89
CA PHE A 68 -1.22 -14.16 13.77
C PHE A 68 -0.38 -15.38 14.16
N LYS A 69 -0.87 -16.15 15.13
CA LYS A 69 -0.24 -17.41 15.53
C LYS A 69 -0.43 -18.48 14.45
N LYS A 70 0.47 -19.47 14.43
CA LYS A 70 0.33 -20.65 13.56
C LYS A 70 -0.97 -21.39 13.89
N GLY A 71 -1.80 -21.64 12.88
CA GLY A 71 -3.10 -22.30 13.02
C GLY A 71 -4.26 -21.38 13.38
N ASP A 72 -4.00 -20.11 13.71
CA ASP A 72 -5.05 -19.11 13.86
C ASP A 72 -5.64 -18.75 12.49
N LYS A 73 -6.95 -18.95 12.30
CA LYS A 73 -7.65 -18.60 11.06
C LYS A 73 -8.15 -17.14 11.03
N GLY A 74 -7.95 -16.41 12.12
CA GLY A 74 -8.43 -15.05 12.28
C GLY A 74 -9.90 -14.97 12.69
N THR A 75 -10.36 -13.76 12.98
CA THR A 75 -11.75 -13.46 13.32
C THR A 75 -12.19 -12.25 12.53
N TRP A 76 -13.29 -12.37 11.80
CA TRP A 76 -13.90 -11.23 11.13
C TRP A 76 -14.70 -10.40 12.13
N VAL A 77 -14.39 -9.11 12.22
CA VAL A 77 -15.17 -8.14 13.02
C VAL A 77 -16.01 -7.32 12.07
N VAL A 78 -17.33 -7.48 12.17
CA VAL A 78 -18.31 -6.72 11.37
C VAL A 78 -18.97 -5.71 12.28
N ARG A 79 -18.95 -4.43 11.87
CA ARG A 79 -19.56 -3.34 12.62
C ARG A 79 -20.26 -2.39 11.66
N SER A 80 -21.49 -2.02 11.98
CA SER A 80 -22.23 -0.96 11.32
C SER A 80 -22.79 -0.06 12.40
N GLU A 81 -22.72 1.25 12.20
CA GLU A 81 -23.19 2.21 13.19
C GLU A 81 -23.83 3.38 12.46
N MET A 82 -24.99 3.80 12.93
CA MET A 82 -25.70 4.98 12.49
C MET A 82 -25.61 6.04 13.58
N ILE A 83 -24.98 7.17 13.25
CA ILE A 83 -24.82 8.32 14.14
C ILE A 83 -25.66 9.47 13.60
N ILE A 84 -26.57 9.99 14.42
CA ILE A 84 -27.48 11.09 14.07
C ILE A 84 -27.35 12.18 15.13
N GLN A 85 -27.00 13.40 14.68
CA GLN A 85 -26.89 14.58 15.52
C GLN A 85 -27.59 15.77 14.87
N PRO A 86 -28.89 15.99 15.16
CA PRO A 86 -29.60 17.18 14.71
C PRO A 86 -29.09 18.43 15.42
N LYS A 87 -29.25 19.59 14.78
CA LYS A 87 -28.80 20.86 15.36
C LYS A 87 -29.61 21.20 16.61
N GLY A 88 -28.94 21.34 17.74
CA GLY A 88 -29.58 21.65 19.03
C GLY A 88 -30.11 20.43 19.78
N GLU A 89 -29.88 19.22 19.26
CA GLU A 89 -30.26 17.96 19.91
C GLU A 89 -29.02 17.16 20.32
N SER A 90 -29.21 16.20 21.22
CA SER A 90 -28.16 15.28 21.64
C SER A 90 -27.81 14.29 20.52
N LEU A 91 -26.53 13.94 20.42
CA LEU A 91 -26.08 12.86 19.53
C LEU A 91 -26.74 11.53 19.92
N THR A 92 -27.24 10.81 18.93
CA THR A 92 -27.76 9.45 19.08
C THR A 92 -26.98 8.49 18.19
N SER A 93 -26.69 7.30 18.71
CA SER A 93 -26.03 6.22 17.97
C SER A 93 -26.80 4.91 18.10
N ARG A 94 -26.87 4.14 17.01
CA ARG A 94 -27.39 2.77 16.98
C ARG A 94 -26.49 1.91 16.08
N GLY A 95 -26.13 0.72 16.55
CA GLY A 95 -25.30 -0.23 15.81
C GLY A 95 -25.51 -1.64 16.31
#